data_AF-A0ABD3AZC9-F1
#
_entry.id   AF-A0ABD3AZC9-F1
#
_cell.length_a   1.000
_cell.length_b   1.000
_cell.length_c   1.000
_cell.angle_alpha   90.00
_cell.angle_beta   90.00
_cell.angle_gamma   90.00
#
_symmetry.space_group_name_H-M   'P 1'
#
loop_
_entity.id
_entity.type
_entity.pdbx_description
1 polymer ?
#
loop_
_entity_poly.entity_id
_entity_poly.type
_entity_poly.pdbx_seq_one_letter_code
_entity_poly.pdbx_strand_id
1 'polypeptide(L)'
;MGLPWYCVHTIVLNDPGRLLSVHIMHTALVAGWAGSMALYELAIFDPSDPVLDPMWRQGIWSYEGVARAHIVFSGLCFLSAIWHWVYWDLEIFCDERTGKPSLDLPKIFGIHLFLSGVACFGFGAFHVTSLYGPGIWVSDPYGLTGKVQTVNPAWDVEGFDPFVPGGIASHHIAIGALGILAGLFHLSVRPPQRLYKGLRIGNIETILSSSIAAAFFAAFVVAGTMWYGSTSTPIELFGPTRYQWDQGYFQQEIYRRVSVGLALNQSLSEAWSKIPEKLAFYDYIGNNRAKGGLLGRARWITGME
;
A
#
# COMPACT_ATOMS: atom_id res chain seq x y z
N MET A 1 -34.78 -27.32 7.46
CA MET A 1 -34.07 -26.90 6.23
C MET A 1 -32.66 -26.49 6.63
N GLY A 2 -31.63 -26.88 5.87
CA GLY A 2 -30.25 -26.49 6.16
C GLY A 2 -29.95 -25.01 5.85
N LEU A 3 -28.72 -24.56 6.13
CA LEU A 3 -28.26 -23.22 5.76
C LEU A 3 -28.21 -23.06 4.22
N PRO A 4 -28.70 -21.93 3.66
CA PRO A 4 -28.45 -21.59 2.27
C PRO A 4 -26.95 -21.45 1.96
N TRP A 5 -26.55 -21.73 0.72
CA TRP A 5 -25.14 -21.75 0.31
C TRP A 5 -24.40 -20.42 0.54
N TYR A 6 -25.09 -19.29 0.45
CA TYR A 6 -24.51 -17.95 0.65
C TYR A 6 -24.38 -17.55 2.13
N CYS A 7 -24.88 -18.37 3.07
CA CYS A 7 -24.80 -18.14 4.51
C CYS A 7 -23.87 -19.13 5.22
N VAL A 8 -23.10 -19.96 4.50
CA VAL A 8 -22.30 -21.03 5.14
C VAL A 8 -21.27 -20.50 6.15
N HIS A 9 -20.78 -19.27 5.99
CA HIS A 9 -19.83 -18.66 6.92
C HIS A 9 -20.49 -18.05 8.17
N THR A 10 -21.82 -18.00 8.28
CA THR A 10 -22.46 -17.50 9.52
C THR A 10 -22.21 -18.41 10.71
N ILE A 11 -21.78 -19.66 10.47
CA ILE A 11 -21.44 -20.64 11.52
C ILE A 11 -20.33 -20.16 12.47
N VAL A 12 -19.44 -19.25 12.03
CA VAL A 12 -18.35 -18.74 12.87
C VAL A 12 -18.70 -17.44 13.61
N LEU A 13 -19.91 -16.88 13.44
CA LEU A 13 -20.26 -15.56 14.02
C LEU A 13 -20.22 -15.53 15.55
N ASN A 14 -20.54 -16.65 16.21
CA ASN A 14 -20.53 -16.78 17.67
C ASN A 14 -19.42 -17.73 18.16
N ASP A 15 -18.41 -17.99 17.33
CA ASP A 15 -17.28 -18.88 17.65
C ASP A 15 -15.97 -18.11 17.45
N PRO A 16 -15.47 -17.38 18.47
CA PRO A 16 -14.29 -16.53 18.34
C PRO A 16 -13.02 -17.29 17.94
N GLY A 17 -12.86 -18.53 18.42
CA GLY A 17 -11.70 -19.36 18.10
C GLY A 17 -11.66 -19.73 16.62
N ARG A 18 -12.78 -20.21 16.06
CA ARG A 18 -12.87 -20.50 14.62
C ARG A 18 -12.93 -19.26 13.76
N LEU A 19 -13.52 -18.17 14.25
CA LEU A 19 -13.48 -16.87 13.58
C LEU A 19 -12.03 -16.39 13.44
N LEU A 20 -11.21 -16.49 14.49
CA LEU A 20 -9.77 -16.18 14.42
C LEU A 20 -9.05 -17.11 13.43
N SER A 21 -9.33 -18.42 13.45
CA SER A 21 -8.74 -19.36 12.49
C SER A 21 -8.99 -18.95 11.04
N VAL A 22 -10.23 -18.60 10.66
CA VAL A 22 -10.53 -18.22 9.28
C VAL A 22 -9.92 -16.87 8.88
N HIS A 23 -9.75 -15.93 9.82
CA HIS A 23 -8.97 -14.72 9.57
C HIS A 23 -7.50 -15.05 9.30
N ILE A 24 -6.88 -15.91 10.11
CA ILE A 24 -5.49 -16.34 9.91
C ILE A 24 -5.34 -17.08 8.57
N MET A 25 -6.31 -17.92 8.20
CA MET A 25 -6.33 -18.59 6.90
C MET A 25 -6.38 -17.57 5.75
N HIS A 26 -7.25 -16.56 5.84
CA HIS A 26 -7.30 -15.49 4.84
C HIS A 26 -5.96 -14.74 4.76
N THR A 27 -5.32 -14.42 5.89
CA THR A 27 -3.98 -13.83 5.93
C THR A 27 -2.94 -14.73 5.26
N ALA A 28 -2.99 -16.05 5.49
CA ALA A 28 -2.10 -17.01 4.84
C ALA A 28 -2.25 -16.99 3.32
N LEU A 29 -3.49 -16.95 2.81
CA LEU A 29 -3.78 -16.89 1.38
C LEU A 29 -3.25 -15.60 0.75
N VAL A 30 -3.47 -14.45 1.39
CA VAL A 30 -2.99 -13.15 0.90
C VAL A 30 -1.46 -13.10 0.88
N ALA A 31 -0.79 -13.56 1.94
CA ALA A 31 0.67 -13.63 2.00
C ALA A 31 1.24 -14.60 0.95
N GLY A 32 0.61 -15.77 0.76
CA GLY A 32 1.00 -16.75 -0.23
C GLY A 32 0.86 -16.23 -1.66
N TRP A 33 -0.23 -15.48 -1.93
CA TRP A 33 -0.42 -14.79 -3.20
C TRP A 33 0.68 -13.75 -3.45
N ALA A 34 1.01 -12.91 -2.46
CA ALA A 34 2.06 -11.89 -2.59
C ALA A 34 3.43 -12.51 -2.91
N GLY A 35 3.81 -13.58 -2.18
CA GLY A 35 5.05 -14.30 -2.46
C GLY A 35 5.08 -14.97 -3.84
N SER A 36 3.95 -15.56 -4.25
CA SER A 36 3.83 -16.22 -5.56
C SER A 36 3.88 -15.24 -6.72
N MET A 37 3.22 -14.08 -6.60
CA MET A 37 3.26 -13.03 -7.63
C MET A 37 4.67 -12.45 -7.77
N ALA A 38 5.37 -12.19 -6.67
CA ALA A 38 6.75 -11.70 -6.72
C ALA A 38 7.69 -12.72 -7.40
N LEU A 39 7.57 -14.02 -7.09
CA LEU A 39 8.33 -15.07 -7.77
C LEU A 39 7.99 -15.18 -9.26
N TYR A 40 6.71 -15.05 -9.60
CA TYR A 40 6.27 -15.06 -11.00
C TYR A 40 6.87 -13.88 -11.77
N GLU A 41 6.79 -12.66 -11.23
CA GLU A 41 7.36 -11.47 -11.84
C GLU A 41 8.87 -11.62 -12.04
N LEU A 42 9.60 -12.07 -11.00
CA LEU A 42 11.05 -12.33 -11.09
C LEU A 42 11.41 -13.35 -12.17
N ALA A 43 10.59 -14.39 -12.37
CA ALA A 43 10.84 -15.42 -13.37
C ALA A 43 10.72 -14.92 -14.82
N ILE A 44 10.02 -13.80 -15.04
CA ILE A 44 9.78 -13.22 -16.38
C ILE A 44 10.35 -11.81 -16.54
N PHE A 45 11.08 -11.33 -15.54
CA PHE A 45 11.71 -10.02 -15.50
C PHE A 45 13.05 -10.06 -16.26
N ASP A 46 13.30 -9.04 -17.08
CA ASP A 46 14.53 -8.89 -17.86
C ASP A 46 15.38 -7.75 -17.27
N PRO A 47 16.49 -8.05 -16.56
CA PRO A 47 17.33 -7.04 -15.94
C PRO A 47 18.40 -6.46 -16.89
N SER A 48 18.37 -6.77 -18.20
CA SER A 48 19.47 -6.46 -19.12
C SER A 48 19.64 -4.97 -19.48
N ASP A 49 18.69 -4.10 -19.13
CA ASP A 49 18.79 -2.64 -19.30
C ASP A 49 18.83 -1.90 -17.94
N PRO A 50 20.03 -1.61 -17.39
CA PRO A 50 20.21 -0.97 -16.08
C PRO A 50 20.00 0.56 -16.09
N VAL A 51 19.63 1.20 -17.21
CA VAL A 51 18.97 2.52 -17.17
C VAL A 51 17.59 2.40 -16.48
N LEU A 52 17.07 1.17 -16.40
CA LEU A 52 15.79 0.79 -15.81
C LEU A 52 15.88 -0.21 -14.63
N ASP A 53 17.05 -0.79 -14.27
CA ASP A 53 17.18 -1.60 -13.04
C ASP A 53 18.61 -1.86 -12.49
N PRO A 54 19.00 -1.31 -11.31
CA PRO A 54 20.32 -1.59 -10.70
C PRO A 54 20.33 -2.70 -9.62
N MET A 55 21.41 -3.48 -9.67
CA MET A 55 21.76 -4.79 -9.08
C MET A 55 21.91 -4.94 -7.53
N TRP A 56 21.47 -3.99 -6.69
CA TRP A 56 22.01 -3.87 -5.31
C TRP A 56 21.24 -4.57 -4.17
N ARG A 57 20.57 -5.72 -4.37
CA ARG A 57 20.03 -6.50 -3.25
C ARG A 57 20.35 -7.98 -3.32
N GLN A 58 21.41 -8.40 -2.62
CA GLN A 58 21.66 -9.79 -2.27
C GLN A 58 21.32 -9.98 -0.78
N GLY A 59 20.46 -10.96 -0.43
CA GLY A 59 20.09 -11.29 0.95
C GLY A 59 18.58 -11.35 1.22
N ILE A 60 18.16 -11.33 2.50
CA ILE A 60 16.74 -11.48 2.90
C ILE A 60 15.86 -10.32 2.41
N TRP A 61 16.44 -9.14 2.17
CA TRP A 61 15.70 -7.96 1.70
C TRP A 61 15.75 -7.75 0.18
N SER A 62 16.30 -8.71 -0.57
CA SER A 62 16.16 -8.79 -2.03
C SER A 62 14.72 -9.09 -2.45
N TYR A 63 14.40 -8.96 -3.73
CA TYR A 63 13.09 -9.35 -4.24
C TYR A 63 12.80 -10.83 -3.94
N GLU A 64 13.77 -11.71 -4.15
CA GLU A 64 13.68 -13.14 -3.85
C GLU A 64 13.56 -13.38 -2.34
N GLY A 65 14.28 -12.62 -1.54
CA GLY A 65 14.24 -12.68 -0.09
C GLY A 65 12.87 -12.30 0.48
N VAL A 66 12.29 -11.20 -0.01
CA VAL A 66 10.94 -10.75 0.33
C VAL A 66 9.91 -11.79 -0.11
N ALA A 67 10.03 -12.33 -1.32
CA ALA A 67 9.12 -13.36 -1.81
C ALA A 67 9.18 -14.63 -0.94
N ARG A 68 10.37 -15.12 -0.61
CA ARG A 68 10.55 -16.27 0.30
C ARG A 68 9.99 -16.01 1.69
N ALA A 69 10.20 -14.81 2.25
CA ALA A 69 9.66 -14.44 3.56
C ALA A 69 8.12 -14.53 3.58
N HIS A 70 7.45 -14.07 2.52
CA HIS A 70 5.99 -14.17 2.40
C HIS A 70 5.50 -15.61 2.30
N ILE A 71 6.19 -16.48 1.54
CA ILE A 71 5.83 -17.91 1.44
C ILE A 71 6.00 -18.62 2.79
N VAL A 72 7.11 -18.38 3.49
CA VAL A 72 7.33 -18.98 4.83
C VAL A 72 6.28 -18.47 5.82
N PHE A 73 6.01 -17.16 5.83
CA PHE A 73 4.97 -16.57 6.70
C PHE A 73 3.58 -17.15 6.40
N SER A 74 3.22 -17.32 5.12
CA SER A 74 1.98 -17.98 4.70
C SER A 74 1.86 -19.39 5.29
N GLY A 75 2.92 -20.20 5.22
CA GLY A 75 2.95 -21.54 5.81
C GLY A 75 2.78 -21.54 7.34
N LEU A 76 3.42 -20.60 8.04
CA LEU A 76 3.26 -20.45 9.49
C LEU A 76 1.83 -20.05 9.87
N CYS A 77 1.23 -19.09 9.13
CA CYS A 77 -0.17 -18.73 9.33
C CYS A 77 -1.11 -19.91 9.05
N PHE A 78 -0.87 -20.68 7.99
CA PHE A 78 -1.68 -21.86 7.66
C PHE A 78 -1.69 -22.88 8.82
N LEU A 79 -0.52 -23.20 9.38
CA LEU A 79 -0.43 -24.11 10.54
C LEU A 79 -1.14 -23.53 11.77
N SER A 80 -0.97 -22.23 12.03
CA SER A 80 -1.66 -21.53 13.12
C SER A 80 -3.19 -21.55 12.96
N ALA A 81 -3.69 -21.38 11.72
CA ALA A 81 -5.11 -21.45 11.43
C ALA A 81 -5.71 -22.83 11.75
N ILE A 82 -5.00 -23.92 11.42
CA ILE A 82 -5.43 -25.29 11.77
C ILE A 82 -5.48 -25.45 13.29
N TRP A 83 -4.45 -24.98 14.01
CA TRP A 83 -4.42 -25.06 15.46
C TRP A 83 -5.62 -24.34 16.09
N HIS A 84 -5.87 -23.09 15.70
CA HIS A 84 -7.00 -22.30 16.23
C HIS A 84 -8.37 -22.88 15.87
N TRP A 85 -8.48 -23.58 14.74
CA TRP A 85 -9.71 -24.27 14.36
C TRP A 85 -10.02 -25.45 15.30
N VAL A 86 -8.99 -26.25 15.60
CA VAL A 86 -9.09 -27.44 16.46
C VAL A 86 -9.30 -27.03 17.92
N TYR A 87 -8.49 -26.11 18.42
CA TYR A 87 -8.52 -25.62 19.81
C TYR A 87 -9.33 -24.32 19.93
N TRP A 88 -10.60 -24.38 19.53
CA TRP A 88 -11.49 -23.21 19.49
C TRP A 88 -12.09 -22.84 20.85
N ASP A 89 -12.34 -23.83 21.71
CA ASP A 89 -13.01 -23.68 23.02
C ASP A 89 -11.99 -23.33 24.12
N LEU A 90 -11.48 -22.10 24.05
CA LEU A 90 -10.52 -21.56 25.02
C LEU A 90 -11.26 -20.69 26.05
N GLU A 91 -10.89 -20.82 27.33
CA GLU A 91 -11.49 -20.04 28.43
C GLU A 91 -11.44 -18.52 28.19
N ILE A 92 -10.40 -18.01 27.50
CA ILE A 92 -10.26 -16.59 27.16
C ILE A 92 -11.43 -16.03 26.32
N PHE A 93 -12.15 -16.88 25.60
CA PHE A 93 -13.31 -16.47 24.81
C PHE A 93 -14.61 -16.51 25.59
N CYS A 94 -14.62 -17.10 26.78
CA CYS A 94 -15.82 -17.31 27.59
C CYS A 94 -15.95 -16.24 28.69
N ASP A 95 -17.11 -15.61 28.82
CA ASP A 95 -17.43 -14.76 29.97
C ASP A 95 -17.75 -15.65 31.17
N GLU A 96 -16.88 -15.65 32.19
CA GLU A 96 -17.01 -16.44 33.43
C GLU A 96 -18.39 -16.32 34.09
N ARG A 97 -19.05 -15.16 33.96
CA ARG A 97 -20.36 -14.92 34.58
C ARG A 97 -21.50 -15.64 33.88
N THR A 98 -21.34 -15.94 32.59
CA THR A 98 -22.41 -16.50 31.74
C THR A 98 -22.06 -17.84 31.12
N GLY A 99 -20.78 -18.22 31.11
CA GLY A 99 -20.26 -19.40 30.41
C GLY A 99 -20.43 -19.34 28.88
N LYS A 100 -20.65 -18.15 28.31
CA LYS A 100 -20.89 -17.96 26.87
C LYS A 100 -19.74 -17.22 26.20
N PRO A 101 -19.52 -17.46 24.89
CA PRO A 101 -18.58 -16.68 24.10
C PRO A 101 -18.90 -15.18 24.16
N SER A 102 -17.89 -14.35 24.40
CA SER A 102 -18.04 -12.89 24.51
C SER A 102 -16.77 -12.17 24.07
N LEU A 103 -16.93 -11.09 23.31
CA LEU A 103 -15.83 -10.24 22.86
C LEU A 103 -16.09 -8.79 23.29
N ASP A 104 -15.16 -8.22 24.06
CA ASP A 104 -15.20 -6.80 24.43
C ASP A 104 -14.69 -5.92 23.27
N LEU A 105 -15.49 -5.80 22.22
CA LEU A 105 -15.16 -5.12 20.96
C LEU A 105 -14.58 -3.71 21.15
N PRO A 106 -15.09 -2.83 22.03
CA PRO A 106 -14.48 -1.52 22.30
C PRO A 106 -13.04 -1.59 22.78
N LYS A 107 -12.73 -2.55 23.65
CA LYS A 107 -11.38 -2.70 24.19
C LYS A 107 -10.44 -3.30 23.16
N ILE A 108 -10.91 -4.30 22.41
CA ILE A 108 -10.18 -4.88 21.27
C ILE A 108 -9.83 -3.79 20.24
N PHE A 109 -10.78 -2.90 19.94
CA PHE A 109 -10.53 -1.73 19.08
C PHE A 109 -9.42 -0.84 19.65
N GLY A 110 -9.43 -0.52 20.95
CA GLY A 110 -8.37 0.25 21.60
C GLY A 110 -6.99 -0.41 21.49
N ILE A 111 -6.90 -1.73 21.68
CA ILE A 111 -5.65 -2.51 21.52
C ILE A 111 -5.15 -2.40 20.07
N HIS A 112 -5.98 -2.70 19.08
CA HIS A 112 -5.58 -2.66 17.68
C HIS A 112 -5.22 -1.25 17.20
N LEU A 113 -5.96 -0.23 17.64
CA LEU A 113 -5.67 1.17 17.30
C LEU A 113 -4.34 1.62 17.91
N PHE A 114 -4.06 1.25 19.16
CA PHE A 114 -2.78 1.53 19.80
C PHE A 114 -1.62 0.89 19.03
N LEU A 115 -1.71 -0.41 18.72
CA LEU A 115 -0.69 -1.12 17.95
C LEU A 115 -0.51 -0.55 16.54
N SER A 116 -1.61 -0.18 15.88
CA SER A 116 -1.58 0.48 14.57
C SER A 116 -0.92 1.86 14.64
N GLY A 117 -1.17 2.61 15.71
CA GLY A 117 -0.51 3.89 15.97
C GLY A 117 1.00 3.75 16.17
N VAL A 118 1.44 2.77 16.98
CA VAL A 118 2.87 2.46 17.17
C VAL A 118 3.53 2.05 15.86
N ALA A 119 2.91 1.17 15.08
CA ALA A 119 3.42 0.73 13.79
C ALA A 119 3.52 1.89 12.79
N CYS A 120 2.48 2.73 12.69
CA CYS A 120 2.43 3.90 11.81
C CYS A 120 3.51 4.93 12.18
N PHE A 121 3.63 5.25 13.47
CA PHE A 121 4.66 6.15 13.97
C PHE A 121 6.06 5.62 13.66
N GLY A 122 6.32 4.35 13.95
CA GLY A 122 7.61 3.73 13.70
C GLY A 122 7.97 3.71 12.21
N PHE A 123 7.01 3.44 11.33
CA PHE A 123 7.24 3.50 9.90
C PHE A 123 7.65 4.91 9.44
N GLY A 124 6.91 5.95 9.87
CA GLY A 124 7.25 7.33 9.54
C GLY A 124 8.59 7.78 10.14
N ALA A 125 8.79 7.55 11.44
CA ALA A 125 9.91 8.07 12.21
C ALA A 125 11.24 7.35 11.92
N PHE A 126 11.21 6.09 11.48
CA PHE A 126 12.41 5.28 11.26
C PHE A 126 12.61 4.86 9.81
N HIS A 127 11.58 4.29 9.17
CA HIS A 127 11.71 3.73 7.82
C HIS A 127 11.78 4.84 6.77
N VAL A 128 10.82 5.77 6.79
CA VAL A 128 10.68 6.84 5.78
C VAL A 128 11.79 7.89 5.91
N THR A 129 12.09 8.33 7.13
CA THR A 129 13.16 9.30 7.42
C THR A 129 14.57 8.71 7.29
N SER A 130 14.69 7.41 7.02
CA SER A 130 15.96 6.68 7.04
C SER A 130 16.75 6.76 8.35
N LEU A 131 16.14 7.16 9.47
CA LEU A 131 16.79 7.13 10.77
C LEU A 131 17.16 5.68 11.16
N TYR A 132 16.29 4.73 10.82
CA TYR A 132 16.55 3.29 10.95
C TYR A 132 15.77 2.52 9.88
N GLY A 133 16.13 2.76 8.62
CA GLY A 133 15.53 2.15 7.44
C GLY A 133 16.09 2.74 6.14
N PRO A 134 15.67 2.25 4.97
CA PRO A 134 16.26 2.65 3.69
C PRO A 134 15.75 3.99 3.17
N GLY A 135 14.67 4.55 3.72
CA GLY A 135 13.94 5.66 3.10
C GLY A 135 12.91 5.18 2.09
N ILE A 136 12.45 6.09 1.22
CA ILE A 136 11.45 5.80 0.19
C ILE A 136 11.92 6.28 -1.18
N TRP A 137 11.26 5.80 -2.23
CA TRP A 137 11.53 6.27 -3.59
C TRP A 137 11.14 7.74 -3.75
N VAL A 138 12.05 8.53 -4.31
CA VAL A 138 11.80 9.92 -4.70
C VAL A 138 12.48 10.17 -6.03
N SER A 139 11.90 11.05 -6.84
CA SER A 139 12.38 11.39 -8.18
C SER A 139 12.35 12.89 -8.41
N ASP A 140 13.06 13.35 -9.44
CA ASP A 140 12.85 14.66 -10.04
C ASP A 140 11.47 14.75 -10.74
N PRO A 141 10.98 15.97 -11.04
CA PRO A 141 9.65 16.18 -11.63
C PRO A 141 9.39 15.44 -12.95
N TYR A 142 10.44 15.07 -13.68
CA TYR A 142 10.34 14.41 -14.99
C TYR A 142 10.68 12.92 -14.95
N GLY A 143 10.89 12.32 -13.77
CA GLY A 143 11.09 10.87 -13.65
C GLY A 143 12.38 10.35 -14.29
N LEU A 144 13.47 11.12 -14.21
CA LEU A 144 14.75 10.75 -14.84
C LEU A 144 15.76 10.17 -13.86
N THR A 145 15.72 10.59 -12.59
CA THR A 145 16.77 10.36 -11.59
C THR A 145 16.24 9.76 -10.28
N GLY A 146 15.14 9.02 -10.36
CA GLY A 146 14.52 8.34 -9.24
C GLY A 146 15.45 7.38 -8.52
N LYS A 147 15.37 7.40 -7.19
CA LYS A 147 16.09 6.49 -6.30
C LYS A 147 15.44 6.44 -4.92
N VAL A 148 15.77 5.41 -4.16
CA VAL A 148 15.46 5.38 -2.73
C VAL A 148 16.36 6.38 -2.01
N GLN A 149 15.75 7.25 -1.19
CA GLN A 149 16.47 8.24 -0.42
C GLN A 149 15.76 8.61 0.88
N THR A 150 16.50 9.30 1.73
CA THR A 150 16.03 9.93 2.95
C THR A 150 15.04 11.05 2.65
N VAL A 151 13.96 11.09 3.44
CA VAL A 151 12.92 12.12 3.35
C VAL A 151 12.79 12.82 4.70
N ASN A 152 13.06 14.12 4.70
CA ASN A 152 12.82 14.98 5.85
C ASN A 152 11.32 15.32 5.94
N PRO A 153 10.70 15.27 7.12
CA PRO A 153 9.29 15.60 7.28
C PRO A 153 9.05 17.10 7.04
N ALA A 154 8.00 17.41 6.26
CA ALA A 154 7.50 18.76 6.05
C ALA A 154 6.33 19.01 7.01
N TRP A 155 6.45 20.04 7.86
CA TRP A 155 5.47 20.36 8.91
C TRP A 155 4.64 21.61 8.61
N ASP A 156 4.96 22.29 7.51
CA ASP A 156 4.23 23.45 7.03
C ASP A 156 3.15 23.04 6.04
N VAL A 157 2.62 24.03 5.31
CA VAL A 157 1.54 23.83 4.33
C VAL A 157 1.95 22.93 3.16
N GLU A 158 3.25 22.83 2.84
CA GLU A 158 3.74 21.99 1.75
C GLU A 158 3.60 20.50 2.09
N GLY A 159 3.53 20.13 3.37
CA GLY A 159 3.27 18.76 3.80
C GLY A 159 1.91 18.20 3.36
N PHE A 160 0.99 19.06 2.89
CA PHE A 160 -0.30 18.65 2.32
C PHE A 160 -0.30 18.59 0.78
N ASP A 161 0.79 19.01 0.13
CA ASP A 161 0.94 18.84 -1.31
C ASP A 161 1.18 17.35 -1.63
N PRO A 162 0.33 16.70 -2.44
CA PRO A 162 0.49 15.29 -2.79
C PRO A 162 1.79 14.99 -3.55
N PHE A 163 2.52 16.01 -4.02
CA PHE A 163 3.79 15.91 -4.74
C PHE A 163 5.03 16.26 -3.91
N VAL A 164 4.87 16.56 -2.60
CA VAL A 164 5.99 16.77 -1.67
C VAL A 164 6.19 15.54 -0.76
N PRO A 165 7.31 14.79 -0.86
CA PRO A 165 7.48 13.54 -0.11
C PRO A 165 7.53 13.74 1.40
N GLY A 166 7.98 14.92 1.85
CA GLY A 166 8.04 15.29 3.26
C GLY A 166 6.68 15.19 3.97
N GLY A 167 5.57 15.36 3.22
CA GLY A 167 4.21 15.15 3.71
C GLY A 167 3.92 13.71 4.13
N ILE A 168 4.52 12.72 3.46
CA ILE A 168 4.35 11.29 3.83
C ILE A 168 4.96 11.04 5.21
N ALA A 169 6.18 11.55 5.45
CA ALA A 169 6.87 11.35 6.72
C ALA A 169 6.12 12.04 7.88
N SER A 170 5.76 13.31 7.71
CA SER A 170 5.03 14.05 8.75
C SER A 170 3.64 13.47 9.01
N HIS A 171 2.92 13.01 7.97
CA HIS A 171 1.64 12.32 8.10
C HIS A 171 1.74 11.08 9.01
N HIS A 172 2.68 10.17 8.73
CA HIS A 172 2.82 8.92 9.49
C HIS A 172 3.24 9.19 10.94
N ILE A 173 4.13 10.15 11.17
CA ILE A 173 4.55 10.54 12.52
C ILE A 173 3.36 11.15 13.30
N ALA A 174 2.65 12.10 12.71
CA ALA A 174 1.54 12.79 13.38
C ALA A 174 0.34 11.86 13.65
N ILE A 175 -0.11 11.12 12.63
CA ILE A 175 -1.26 10.21 12.77
C ILE A 175 -0.90 8.98 13.59
N GLY A 176 0.34 8.50 13.52
CA GLY A 176 0.83 7.45 14.42
C GLY A 176 0.78 7.89 15.89
N ALA A 177 1.29 9.07 16.22
CA ALA A 177 1.22 9.64 17.57
C ALA A 177 -0.23 9.84 18.03
N LEU A 178 -1.10 10.38 17.17
CA LEU A 178 -2.53 10.52 17.47
C LEU A 178 -3.21 9.16 17.68
N GLY A 179 -2.88 8.15 16.88
CA GLY A 179 -3.39 6.79 16.99
C GLY A 179 -3.00 6.11 18.31
N ILE A 180 -1.79 6.37 18.81
CA ILE A 180 -1.36 5.92 20.15
C ILE A 180 -2.24 6.55 21.24
N LEU A 181 -2.41 7.87 21.20
CA LEU A 181 -3.23 8.59 22.19
C LEU A 181 -4.70 8.15 22.14
N ALA A 182 -5.26 8.02 20.93
CA ALA A 182 -6.62 7.55 20.73
C ALA A 182 -6.80 6.08 21.18
N GLY A 183 -5.83 5.22 20.91
CA GLY A 183 -5.81 3.84 21.39
C GLY A 183 -5.84 3.77 22.92
N LEU A 184 -4.97 4.56 23.60
CA LEU A 184 -4.97 4.68 25.06
C LEU A 184 -6.30 5.21 25.61
N PHE A 185 -6.90 6.19 24.94
CA PHE A 185 -8.23 6.69 25.29
C PHE A 185 -9.28 5.57 25.21
N HIS A 186 -9.31 4.79 24.12
CA HIS A 186 -10.27 3.69 23.93
C HIS A 186 -10.04 2.51 24.87
N LEU A 187 -8.82 2.34 25.40
CA LEU A 187 -8.53 1.39 26.48
C LEU A 187 -8.99 1.91 27.85
N SER A 188 -8.93 3.22 28.06
CA SER A 188 -9.22 3.86 29.36
C SER A 188 -10.69 4.19 29.56
N VAL A 189 -11.45 4.38 28.48
CA VAL A 189 -12.82 4.93 28.54
C VAL A 189 -13.83 3.98 27.90
N ARG A 190 -14.90 3.65 28.64
CA ARG A 190 -16.01 2.85 28.12
C ARG A 190 -16.93 3.69 27.23
N PRO A 191 -17.56 3.10 26.19
CA PRO A 191 -18.50 3.81 25.35
C PRO A 191 -19.68 4.36 26.16
N PRO A 192 -20.15 5.58 25.88
CA PRO A 192 -21.41 6.09 26.40
C PRO A 192 -22.57 5.15 26.08
N GLN A 193 -23.48 4.93 27.04
CA GLN A 193 -24.58 3.98 26.89
C GLN A 193 -25.46 4.27 25.65
N ARG A 194 -25.68 5.55 25.34
CA ARG A 194 -26.44 5.98 24.15
C ARG A 194 -25.79 5.49 22.86
N LEU A 195 -24.47 5.61 22.73
CA LEU A 195 -23.71 5.15 21.57
C LEU A 195 -23.67 3.63 21.50
N TYR A 196 -23.45 2.97 22.64
CA TYR A 196 -23.43 1.50 22.70
C TYR A 196 -24.74 0.89 22.18
N LYS A 197 -25.89 1.45 22.60
CA LYS A 197 -27.21 1.02 22.13
C LYS A 197 -27.48 1.46 20.70
N GLY A 198 -27.22 2.72 20.38
CA GLY A 198 -27.52 3.31 19.07
C GLY A 198 -26.78 2.63 17.92
N LEU A 199 -25.49 2.33 18.12
CA LEU A 199 -24.64 1.67 17.12
C LEU A 199 -24.59 0.14 17.24
N ARG A 200 -25.30 -0.43 18.22
CA ARG A 200 -25.30 -1.88 18.51
C ARG A 200 -23.90 -2.46 18.65
N ILE A 201 -23.05 -1.82 19.47
CA ILE A 201 -21.61 -2.15 19.59
C ILE A 201 -21.36 -3.59 20.05
N GLY A 202 -22.33 -4.24 20.71
CA GLY A 202 -22.23 -5.66 21.07
C GLY A 202 -22.40 -6.65 19.90
N ASN A 203 -22.78 -6.20 18.70
CA ASN A 203 -22.87 -7.04 17.51
C ASN A 203 -21.62 -6.81 16.62
N ILE A 204 -20.86 -7.88 16.37
CA ILE A 204 -19.66 -7.83 15.52
C ILE A 204 -19.95 -7.37 14.08
N GLU A 205 -21.16 -7.59 13.57
CA GLU A 205 -21.55 -7.11 12.23
C GLU A 205 -21.54 -5.58 12.12
N THR A 206 -21.69 -4.84 13.23
CA THR A 206 -21.54 -3.37 13.21
C THR A 206 -20.09 -2.98 12.92
N ILE A 207 -19.13 -3.77 13.42
CA ILE A 207 -17.71 -3.60 13.16
C ILE A 207 -17.40 -3.97 11.71
N LEU A 208 -17.97 -5.07 11.21
CA LEU A 208 -17.84 -5.44 9.79
C LEU A 208 -18.36 -4.32 8.87
N SER A 209 -19.56 -3.80 9.14
CA SER A 209 -20.18 -2.73 8.34
C SER A 209 -19.32 -1.46 8.30
N SER A 210 -18.91 -0.95 9.46
CA SER A 210 -18.05 0.25 9.54
C SER A 210 -16.64 0.02 8.96
N SER A 211 -16.08 -1.18 9.09
CA SER A 211 -14.77 -1.52 8.50
C SER A 211 -14.82 -1.59 6.98
N ILE A 212 -15.91 -2.12 6.39
CA ILE A 212 -16.12 -2.11 4.94
C ILE A 212 -16.18 -0.67 4.41
N ALA A 213 -16.89 0.23 5.11
CA ALA A 213 -16.95 1.63 4.73
C ALA A 213 -15.56 2.30 4.74
N ALA A 214 -14.75 2.04 5.77
CA ALA A 214 -13.38 2.54 5.85
C ALA A 214 -12.46 1.97 4.76
N ALA A 215 -12.54 0.66 4.49
CA ALA A 215 -11.76 0.00 3.45
C ALA A 215 -12.13 0.51 2.04
N PHE A 216 -13.42 0.71 1.77
CA PHE A 216 -13.91 1.30 0.52
C PHE A 216 -13.40 2.74 0.34
N PHE A 217 -13.46 3.57 1.38
CA PHE A 217 -12.91 4.91 1.34
C PHE A 217 -11.41 4.91 0.97
N ALA A 218 -10.62 4.06 1.63
CA ALA A 218 -9.20 3.92 1.31
C ALA A 218 -8.98 3.47 -0.14
N ALA A 219 -9.78 2.53 -0.65
CA ALA A 219 -9.71 2.07 -2.04
C ALA A 219 -9.94 3.22 -3.05
N PHE A 220 -10.90 4.11 -2.79
CA PHE A 220 -11.13 5.28 -3.65
C PHE A 220 -9.98 6.27 -3.63
N VAL A 221 -9.37 6.51 -2.46
CA VAL A 221 -8.22 7.41 -2.33
C VAL A 221 -7.00 6.87 -3.08
N VAL A 222 -6.69 5.57 -2.95
CA VAL A 222 -5.56 4.97 -3.67
C VAL A 222 -5.81 4.88 -5.18
N ALA A 223 -7.06 4.66 -5.62
CA ALA A 223 -7.41 4.72 -7.04
C ALA A 223 -7.20 6.13 -7.61
N GLY A 224 -7.62 7.16 -6.88
CA GLY A 224 -7.41 8.56 -7.27
C GLY A 224 -5.92 8.91 -7.37
N THR A 225 -5.15 8.65 -6.32
CA THR A 225 -3.70 8.98 -6.29
C THR A 225 -2.89 8.18 -7.32
N MET A 226 -3.29 6.95 -7.64
CA MET A 226 -2.69 6.18 -8.76
C MET A 226 -2.98 6.80 -10.12
N TRP A 227 -4.21 7.29 -10.32
CA TRP A 227 -4.65 7.82 -11.60
C TRP A 227 -4.12 9.23 -11.89
N TYR A 228 -4.18 10.12 -10.90
CA TYR A 228 -3.71 11.50 -11.02
C TYR A 228 -2.20 11.66 -10.80
N GLY A 229 -1.59 10.73 -10.07
CA GLY A 229 -0.20 10.82 -9.63
C GLY A 229 -0.07 11.47 -8.25
N SER A 230 0.90 11.01 -7.49
CA SER A 230 1.36 11.55 -6.20
C SER A 230 2.80 11.11 -5.97
N THR A 231 3.41 11.57 -4.88
CA THR A 231 4.73 11.09 -4.42
C THR A 231 4.79 9.59 -4.16
N SER A 232 3.68 8.96 -3.80
CA SER A 232 3.60 7.52 -3.58
C SER A 232 3.34 6.71 -4.86
N THR A 233 3.12 7.36 -6.00
CA THR A 233 2.86 6.73 -7.31
C THR A 233 3.80 7.27 -8.40
N PRO A 234 5.13 7.18 -8.20
CA PRO A 234 6.12 7.75 -9.11
C PRO A 234 6.08 7.11 -10.50
N ILE A 235 6.25 7.93 -11.53
CA ILE A 235 6.13 7.50 -12.94
C ILE A 235 7.19 6.49 -13.37
N GLU A 236 8.33 6.45 -12.69
CA GLU A 236 9.38 5.45 -12.96
C GLU A 236 8.97 4.03 -12.56
N LEU A 237 8.04 3.89 -11.60
CA LEU A 237 7.55 2.60 -11.13
C LEU A 237 6.19 2.23 -11.73
N PHE A 238 5.36 3.23 -12.04
CA PHE A 238 3.97 3.02 -12.47
C PHE A 238 3.63 3.54 -13.88
N GLY A 239 4.62 4.12 -14.57
CA GLY A 239 4.45 4.77 -15.87
C GLY A 239 3.85 6.18 -15.77
N PRO A 240 3.92 6.98 -16.85
CA PRO A 240 3.37 8.33 -16.87
C PRO A 240 1.84 8.34 -16.79
N THR A 241 1.30 9.49 -16.37
CA THR A 241 -0.16 9.70 -16.30
C THR A 241 -0.70 10.19 -17.64
N ARG A 242 -2.00 9.99 -17.89
CA ARG A 242 -2.65 10.55 -19.09
C ARG A 242 -2.59 12.07 -19.15
N TYR A 243 -2.58 12.73 -18.00
CA TYR A 243 -2.62 14.19 -17.90
C TYR A 243 -1.32 14.83 -18.39
N GLN A 244 -0.19 14.12 -18.20
CA GLN A 244 1.10 14.54 -18.73
C GLN A 244 1.09 14.56 -20.27
N TRP A 245 0.43 13.59 -20.91
CA TRP A 245 0.24 13.60 -22.36
C TRP A 245 -0.76 14.68 -22.80
N ASP A 246 -1.93 14.75 -22.16
CA ASP A 246 -3.02 15.68 -22.53
C ASP A 246 -2.56 17.16 -22.49
N GLN A 247 -1.57 17.49 -21.66
CA GLN A 247 -1.02 18.83 -21.50
C GLN A 247 0.34 19.04 -22.21
N GLY A 248 0.89 18.03 -22.88
CA GLY A 248 2.23 18.10 -23.50
C GLY A 248 3.34 18.36 -22.48
N TYR A 249 3.24 17.78 -21.27
CA TYR A 249 4.16 18.04 -20.15
C TYR A 249 5.62 17.75 -20.50
N PHE A 250 5.91 16.56 -21.04
CA PHE A 250 7.27 16.17 -21.43
C PHE A 250 7.70 16.91 -22.70
N GLN A 251 6.82 17.03 -23.69
CA GLN A 251 7.03 17.82 -24.89
C GLN A 251 7.52 19.25 -24.57
N GLN A 252 6.85 19.96 -23.66
CA GLN A 252 7.22 21.32 -23.25
C GLN A 252 8.63 21.38 -22.65
N GLU A 253 9.01 20.43 -21.79
CA GLU A 253 10.35 20.36 -21.20
C GLU A 253 11.42 20.06 -22.27
N ILE A 254 11.14 19.16 -23.21
CA ILE A 254 12.02 18.86 -24.34
C ILE A 254 12.26 20.13 -25.17
N TYR A 255 11.19 20.84 -25.58
CA TYR A 255 11.32 22.09 -26.32
C TYR A 255 12.09 23.15 -25.53
N ARG A 256 11.88 23.25 -24.21
CA ARG A 256 12.63 24.17 -23.36
C ARG A 256 14.13 23.85 -23.38
N ARG A 257 14.52 22.58 -23.21
CA ARG A 257 15.93 22.15 -23.23
C ARG A 257 16.59 22.38 -24.60
N VAL A 258 15.90 22.03 -25.69
CA VAL A 258 16.40 22.27 -27.05
C VAL A 258 16.56 23.77 -27.30
N SER A 259 15.58 24.60 -26.92
CA SER A 259 15.64 26.06 -27.09
C SER A 259 16.81 26.69 -26.32
N VAL A 260 17.10 26.20 -25.11
CA VAL A 260 18.29 26.63 -24.34
C VAL A 260 19.58 26.22 -25.08
N GLY A 261 19.65 25.01 -25.65
CA GLY A 261 20.79 24.58 -26.46
C GLY A 261 21.03 25.49 -27.67
N LEU A 262 19.97 25.82 -28.42
CA LEU A 262 20.03 26.73 -29.57
C LEU A 262 20.45 28.15 -29.16
N ALA A 263 19.95 28.66 -28.03
CA ALA A 263 20.35 29.96 -27.50
C ALA A 263 21.83 30.02 -27.09
N LEU A 264 22.44 28.87 -26.79
CA LEU A 264 23.87 28.72 -26.55
C LEU A 264 24.68 28.47 -27.84
N ASN A 265 24.13 28.84 -29.00
CA ASN A 265 24.72 28.70 -30.33
C ASN A 265 25.07 27.24 -30.72
N GLN A 266 24.38 26.26 -30.15
CA GLN A 266 24.51 24.87 -30.59
C GLN A 266 23.72 24.68 -31.89
N SER A 267 24.20 23.79 -32.76
CA SER A 267 23.43 23.36 -33.91
C SER A 267 22.17 22.60 -33.47
N LEU A 268 21.19 22.50 -34.36
CA LEU A 268 19.96 21.74 -34.10
C LEU A 268 20.28 20.28 -33.74
N SER A 269 21.22 19.65 -34.46
CA SER A 269 21.63 18.27 -34.21
C SER A 269 22.25 18.10 -32.82
N GLU A 270 23.11 19.02 -32.40
CA GLU A 270 23.75 18.96 -31.09
C GLU A 270 22.73 19.16 -29.97
N ALA A 271 21.81 20.12 -30.12
CA ALA A 271 20.77 20.38 -29.12
C ALA A 271 19.86 19.18 -28.90
N TRP A 272 19.42 18.50 -29.98
CA TRP A 272 18.60 17.28 -29.88
C TRP A 272 19.38 16.08 -29.34
N SER A 273 20.66 15.93 -29.69
CA SER A 273 21.50 14.82 -29.19
C SER A 273 21.71 14.82 -27.68
N LYS A 274 21.44 15.95 -27.01
CA LYS A 274 21.55 16.10 -25.55
C LYS A 274 20.26 15.78 -24.80
N ILE A 275 19.15 15.51 -25.50
CA ILE A 275 17.90 15.12 -24.86
C ILE A 275 18.00 13.66 -24.39
N PRO A 276 17.79 13.36 -23.10
CA PRO A 276 17.83 11.98 -22.62
C PRO A 276 16.78 11.12 -23.31
N GLU A 277 17.15 9.93 -23.75
CA GLU A 277 16.22 8.98 -24.38
C GLU A 277 15.03 8.64 -23.47
N LYS A 278 15.26 8.48 -22.16
CA LYS A 278 14.20 8.28 -21.15
C LYS A 278 13.16 9.41 -21.15
N LEU A 279 13.58 10.66 -21.34
CA LEU A 279 12.68 11.81 -21.40
C LEU A 279 11.85 11.80 -22.70
N ALA A 280 12.50 11.52 -23.83
CA ALA A 280 11.82 11.39 -25.12
C ALA A 280 10.83 10.21 -25.11
N PHE A 281 11.16 9.10 -24.45
CA PHE A 281 10.28 7.94 -24.33
C PHE A 281 9.02 8.26 -23.52
N TYR A 282 9.09 9.09 -22.47
CA TYR A 282 7.87 9.53 -21.79
C TYR A 282 6.94 10.38 -22.66
N ASP A 283 7.48 11.09 -23.67
CA ASP A 283 6.71 11.88 -24.65
C ASP A 283 6.16 11.03 -25.80
N TYR A 284 5.85 9.76 -25.53
CA TYR A 284 5.28 8.83 -26.50
C TYR A 284 3.89 8.35 -26.07
N ILE A 285 2.91 8.48 -26.95
CA ILE A 285 1.50 8.15 -26.65
C ILE A 285 1.28 6.68 -26.25
N GLY A 286 2.13 5.75 -26.69
CA GLY A 286 2.01 4.35 -26.30
C GLY A 286 2.28 4.11 -24.81
N ASN A 287 2.94 5.04 -24.14
CA ASN A 287 3.16 5.01 -22.69
C ASN A 287 1.99 5.64 -21.90
N ASN A 288 1.01 6.23 -22.58
CA ASN A 288 -0.18 6.80 -21.94
C ASN A 288 -1.14 5.68 -21.49
N ARG A 289 -1.37 5.61 -20.17
CA ARG A 289 -2.24 4.61 -19.52
C ARG A 289 -3.71 4.65 -19.96
N ALA A 290 -4.16 5.71 -20.64
CA ALA A 290 -5.53 5.82 -21.18
C ALA A 290 -5.72 5.18 -22.57
N LYS A 291 -4.72 4.46 -23.10
CA LYS A 291 -4.78 3.81 -24.43
C LYS A 291 -5.14 2.32 -24.39
N GLY A 292 -5.16 1.70 -23.21
CA GLY A 292 -5.51 0.29 -23.07
C GLY A 292 -6.98 -0.01 -23.37
N GLY A 293 -7.26 -1.24 -23.78
CA GLY A 293 -8.63 -1.78 -23.90
C GLY A 293 -8.92 -2.80 -22.81
N LEU A 294 -10.18 -2.94 -22.40
CA LEU A 294 -10.58 -3.87 -21.32
C LEU A 294 -10.12 -5.32 -21.55
N LEU A 295 -10.08 -5.76 -22.81
CA LEU A 295 -9.62 -7.11 -23.22
C LEU A 295 -8.20 -7.12 -23.79
N GLY A 296 -7.49 -5.99 -23.75
CA GLY A 296 -6.07 -5.92 -24.11
C GLY A 296 -5.25 -6.65 -23.06
N ARG A 297 -5.12 -7.96 -23.21
CA ARG A 297 -4.37 -8.82 -22.30
C ARG A 297 -2.94 -8.97 -22.81
N ALA A 298 -1.99 -8.29 -22.16
CA ALA A 298 -0.55 -8.61 -22.13
C ALA A 298 0.28 -7.35 -21.75
N ARG A 299 1.61 -7.50 -21.71
CA ARG A 299 2.57 -6.39 -21.56
C ARG A 299 2.43 -5.42 -22.74
N TRP A 300 2.63 -4.13 -22.51
CA TRP A 300 2.59 -3.10 -23.56
C TRP A 300 3.52 -3.41 -24.76
N ILE A 301 4.63 -4.10 -24.52
CA ILE A 301 5.58 -4.57 -25.54
C ILE A 301 4.92 -5.49 -26.59
N THR A 302 3.89 -6.26 -26.22
CA THR A 302 3.22 -7.20 -27.12
C THR A 302 2.24 -6.54 -28.11
N GLY A 303 1.95 -5.25 -27.94
CA GLY A 303 1.11 -4.48 -28.86
C GLY A 303 1.89 -3.58 -29.82
N MET A 304 3.23 -3.72 -29.85
CA MET A 304 4.13 -2.96 -30.75
C MET A 304 4.47 -3.72 -32.04
N GLU A 305 3.91 -4.93 -32.25
CA GLU A 305 3.89 -5.64 -33.53
C GLU A 305 2.64 -5.25 -34.35
#